data_AF-A0A3A4W297-F1
#
_entry.id   AF-A0A3A4W297-F1
#
_cell.length_a   1.000
_cell.length_b   1.000
_cell.length_c   1.000
_cell.angle_alpha   90.00
_cell.angle_beta   90.00
_cell.angle_gamma   90.00
#
_symmetry.space_group_name_H-M   'P 1'
#
loop_
_entity.id
_entity.type
_entity.pdbx_description
1 polymer ?
#
loop_
_entity_poly.entity_id
_entity_poly.type
_entity_poly.pdbx_seq_one_letter_code
_entity_poly.pdbx_strand_id
1 'polypeptide(L)'
;MINLNKHIYRCGHKESYELSDEDLKDTHKFRQHIEPWLTAVFQSEHLSLLVGSGFTCGVALASGGKTAEMTMCEWACDLKEKVDFCAEESAKTCGRGSANIEDQIRAAMELQAGLAIMGDTRAGAWKTEIDGQLRNFLNSILESERSIRYANVKKKEEGEGLLVSFLLSFASRAATRERLNLITTNYDRLIEYGCDLTGLHVLDRFVGALSPVFRASRLNIDIHYNPPGIRGEPRYLEGVVRLCKIHGSLDWRW
;
A
#
# COMPACT_ATOMS: atom_id res chain seq x y z
N MET A 1 -2.04 26.23 -6.20
CA MET A 1 -1.51 26.22 -4.81
C MET A 1 -2.38 25.29 -3.99
N ILE A 2 -1.88 24.11 -3.63
CA ILE A 2 -2.59 23.19 -2.73
C ILE A 2 -2.39 23.73 -1.30
N ASN A 3 -3.48 24.21 -0.68
CA ASN A 3 -3.46 24.73 0.67
C ASN A 3 -3.51 23.57 1.67
N LEU A 4 -2.36 23.19 2.20
CA LEU A 4 -2.19 22.09 3.16
C LEU A 4 -2.71 22.42 4.58
N ASN A 5 -3.19 23.64 4.85
CA ASN A 5 -3.48 24.10 6.22
C ASN A 5 -4.77 23.53 6.85
N LYS A 6 -5.62 22.80 6.13
CA LYS A 6 -6.94 22.39 6.67
C LYS A 6 -6.92 21.15 7.57
N HIS A 7 -5.87 20.32 7.54
CA HIS A 7 -5.84 19.05 8.28
C HIS A 7 -4.47 18.73 8.91
N ILE A 8 -3.79 19.72 9.50
CA ILE A 8 -2.49 19.50 10.17
C ILE A 8 -2.69 19.33 11.67
N TYR A 9 -2.30 18.18 12.20
CA TYR A 9 -2.07 18.00 13.64
C TYR A 9 -0.70 18.62 13.99
N ARG A 10 -0.71 19.72 14.74
CA ARG A 10 0.48 20.51 15.08
C ARG A 10 1.34 19.78 16.13
N CYS A 11 2.51 19.31 15.75
CA CYS A 11 3.56 18.88 16.69
C CYS A 11 4.85 19.66 16.43
N GLY A 12 5.07 20.77 17.15
CA GLY A 12 6.35 21.50 17.12
C GLY A 12 6.21 23.03 17.14
N HIS A 13 7.32 23.73 17.37
CA HIS A 13 7.42 25.20 17.46
C HIS A 13 7.74 25.89 16.12
N LYS A 14 7.91 25.15 15.01
CA LYS A 14 8.25 25.72 13.71
C LYS A 14 7.01 25.97 12.86
N GLU A 15 6.82 27.22 12.46
CA GLU A 15 5.60 27.72 11.80
C GLU A 15 5.72 27.84 10.26
N SER A 16 6.91 27.84 9.67
CA SER A 16 7.09 27.97 8.22
C SER A 16 7.23 26.63 7.50
N TYR A 17 6.35 26.36 6.55
CA TYR A 17 6.36 25.18 5.67
C TYR A 17 6.62 25.57 4.19
N GLU A 18 7.34 26.67 3.96
CA GLU A 18 7.78 27.06 2.62
C GLU A 18 8.96 26.18 2.23
N LEU A 19 8.64 24.99 1.72
CA LEU A 19 9.60 24.04 1.18
C LEU A 19 9.39 24.01 -0.34
N SER A 20 10.45 24.24 -1.12
CA SER A 20 10.42 24.12 -2.58
C SER A 20 10.99 22.77 -3.03
N ASP A 21 10.74 22.38 -4.28
CA ASP A 21 11.34 21.17 -4.87
C ASP A 21 12.87 21.24 -4.89
N GLU A 22 13.47 22.44 -4.81
CA GLU A 22 14.91 22.64 -4.75
C GLU A 22 15.50 22.25 -3.39
N ASP A 23 14.70 22.35 -2.32
CA ASP A 23 15.09 21.93 -0.98
C ASP A 23 15.22 20.40 -0.88
N LEU A 24 14.65 19.62 -1.81
CA LEU A 24 14.80 18.14 -1.82
C LEU A 24 16.27 17.71 -1.95
N LYS A 25 17.14 18.60 -2.42
CA LYS A 25 18.59 18.41 -2.49
C LYS A 25 19.29 18.58 -1.14
N ASP A 26 18.67 19.29 -0.19
CA ASP A 26 19.14 19.47 1.19
C ASP A 26 18.15 18.87 2.20
N THR A 27 18.36 17.59 2.48
CA THR A 27 17.54 16.82 3.44
C THR A 27 17.56 17.38 4.87
N HIS A 28 18.52 18.26 5.21
CA HIS A 28 18.64 18.81 6.56
C HIS A 28 17.46 19.73 6.91
N LYS A 29 16.99 20.55 5.96
CA LYS A 29 15.81 21.39 6.17
C LYS A 29 14.59 20.53 6.47
N PHE A 30 14.30 19.53 5.64
CA PHE A 30 13.19 18.61 5.83
C PHE A 30 13.27 17.86 7.16
N ARG A 31 14.46 17.37 7.54
CA ARG A 31 14.68 16.67 8.81
C ARG A 31 14.22 17.51 9.99
N GLN A 32 14.56 18.79 10.05
CA GLN A 32 14.17 19.67 11.15
C GLN A 32 12.64 19.87 11.28
N HIS A 33 11.86 19.57 10.25
CA HIS A 33 10.40 19.66 10.27
C HIS A 33 9.74 18.29 10.49
N ILE A 34 10.26 17.24 9.86
CA ILE A 34 9.65 15.90 9.86
C ILE A 34 10.03 15.12 11.14
N GLU A 35 11.28 15.24 11.59
CA GLU A 35 11.80 14.45 12.71
C GLU A 35 11.03 14.70 14.03
N PRO A 36 10.70 15.95 14.42
CA PRO A 36 9.90 16.17 15.64
C PRO A 36 8.51 15.54 15.56
N TRP A 37 7.88 15.60 14.38
CA TRP A 37 6.55 15.00 14.16
C TRP A 37 6.62 13.47 14.21
N LEU A 38 7.56 12.85 13.49
CA LEU A 38 7.77 11.41 13.54
C LEU A 38 8.13 10.93 14.95
N THR A 39 8.97 11.67 15.66
CA THR A 39 9.33 11.36 17.05
C THR A 39 8.08 11.34 17.93
N ALA A 40 7.22 12.35 17.84
CA ALA A 40 5.97 12.39 18.59
C ALA A 40 5.03 11.22 18.21
N VAL A 41 4.89 10.94 16.91
CA VAL A 41 4.08 9.82 16.41
C VAL A 41 4.61 8.47 16.92
N PHE A 42 5.92 8.26 16.96
CA PHE A 42 6.53 7.03 17.47
C PHE A 42 6.37 6.87 18.98
N GLN A 43 6.15 7.95 19.73
CA GLN A 43 5.81 7.89 21.16
C GLN A 43 4.35 7.50 21.45
N SER A 44 3.47 7.50 20.45
CA SER A 44 2.07 7.09 20.63
C SER A 44 1.95 5.64 21.09
N GLU A 45 0.97 5.35 21.93
CA GLU A 45 0.65 3.99 22.38
C GLU A 45 0.10 3.13 21.24
N HIS A 46 -0.87 3.69 20.51
CA HIS A 46 -1.50 3.09 19.34
C HIS A 46 -1.03 3.78 18.06
N LEU A 47 -0.42 3.01 17.15
CA LEU A 47 0.03 3.52 15.86
C LEU A 47 -0.47 2.63 14.72
N SER A 48 -1.25 3.24 13.82
CA SER A 48 -1.68 2.62 12.57
C SER A 48 -1.14 3.43 11.41
N LEU A 49 -0.61 2.74 10.40
CA LEU A 49 -0.03 3.34 9.20
C LEU A 49 -0.77 2.82 7.97
N LEU A 50 -1.37 3.73 7.19
CA LEU A 50 -1.99 3.42 5.91
C LEU A 50 -1.02 3.76 4.77
N VAL A 51 -0.66 2.77 3.96
CA VAL A 51 0.19 2.95 2.77
C VAL A 51 -0.54 2.57 1.49
N GLY A 52 -0.46 3.45 0.49
CA GLY A 52 -1.02 3.26 -0.85
C GLY A 52 0.05 3.05 -1.92
N SER A 53 -0.31 3.17 -3.20
CA SER A 53 0.57 2.86 -4.33
C SER A 53 1.85 3.67 -4.36
N GLY A 54 1.82 4.91 -3.84
CA GLY A 54 3.00 5.76 -3.72
C GLY A 54 4.16 5.13 -2.94
N PHE A 55 3.86 4.23 -1.99
CA PHE A 55 4.88 3.45 -1.27
C PHE A 55 5.66 2.54 -2.22
N THR A 56 4.94 1.72 -2.99
CA THR A 56 5.54 0.80 -3.97
C THR A 56 6.23 1.58 -5.09
N CYS A 57 5.62 2.65 -5.58
CA CYS A 57 6.20 3.50 -6.61
C CYS A 57 7.54 4.12 -6.17
N GLY A 58 7.63 4.61 -4.93
CA GLY A 58 8.86 5.20 -4.40
C GLY A 58 10.02 4.20 -4.40
N VAL A 59 9.77 2.97 -3.92
CA VAL A 59 10.79 1.90 -3.89
C VAL A 59 11.15 1.43 -5.29
N ALA A 60 10.16 1.29 -6.19
CA ALA A 60 10.39 0.94 -7.59
C ALA A 60 11.27 1.99 -8.30
N LEU A 61 10.98 3.28 -8.15
CA LEU A 61 11.78 4.35 -8.74
C LEU A 61 13.20 4.39 -8.19
N ALA A 62 13.37 4.22 -6.87
CA ALA A 62 14.70 4.12 -6.26
C ALA A 62 15.50 2.93 -6.81
N SER A 63 14.80 1.82 -7.09
CA SER A 63 15.37 0.63 -7.72
C SER A 63 15.62 0.80 -9.24
N GLY A 64 15.31 1.95 -9.84
CA GLY A 64 15.41 2.19 -11.28
C GLY A 64 14.39 1.38 -12.10
N GLY A 65 13.32 0.93 -11.45
CA GLY A 65 12.28 0.08 -12.01
C GLY A 65 11.08 0.86 -12.57
N LYS A 66 10.06 0.11 -12.98
CA LYS A 66 8.79 0.66 -13.47
C LYS A 66 7.76 0.65 -12.35
N THR A 67 6.89 1.65 -12.34
CA THR A 67 5.81 1.78 -11.37
C THR A 67 4.50 1.27 -11.94
N ALA A 68 3.71 0.56 -11.13
CA ALA A 68 2.32 0.27 -11.46
C ALA A 68 1.49 1.54 -11.24
N GLU A 69 1.01 2.13 -12.33
CA GLU A 69 0.16 3.31 -12.26
C GLU A 69 -1.30 2.94 -11.96
N MET A 70 -2.00 3.85 -11.30
CA MET A 70 -3.46 3.76 -11.08
C MET A 70 -4.23 4.63 -12.08
N THR A 71 -3.58 5.05 -13.15
CA THR A 71 -4.17 5.89 -14.20
C THR A 71 -5.27 5.14 -14.95
N MET A 72 -6.21 5.89 -15.51
CA MET A 72 -7.28 5.32 -16.31
C MET A 72 -6.74 4.56 -17.53
N CYS A 73 -7.36 3.43 -17.87
CA CYS A 73 -7.08 2.69 -19.09
C CYS A 73 -7.93 3.23 -20.26
N GLU A 74 -7.46 2.95 -21.48
CA GLU A 74 -8.24 3.22 -22.69
C GLU A 74 -9.05 1.98 -23.08
N TRP A 75 -10.37 2.19 -23.27
CA TRP A 75 -11.29 1.14 -23.69
C TRP A 75 -11.38 1.04 -25.21
N ALA A 76 -11.38 -0.19 -25.73
CA ALA A 76 -11.63 -0.46 -27.15
C ALA A 76 -13.13 -0.60 -27.49
N CYS A 77 -13.99 -0.85 -26.50
CA CYS A 77 -15.43 -1.08 -26.70
C CYS A 77 -16.24 0.19 -26.93
N ASP A 78 -17.46 0.01 -27.46
CA ASP A 78 -18.46 1.06 -27.56
C ASP A 78 -18.98 1.46 -26.17
N LEU A 79 -19.53 2.68 -26.03
CA LEU A 79 -20.01 3.25 -24.75
C LEU A 79 -18.92 3.59 -23.73
N LYS A 80 -17.63 3.54 -24.11
CA LYS A 80 -16.53 3.93 -23.23
C LYS A 80 -16.69 5.31 -22.60
N GLU A 81 -17.23 6.27 -23.35
CA GLU A 81 -17.46 7.63 -22.86
C GLU A 81 -18.47 7.65 -21.72
N LYS A 82 -19.44 6.73 -21.70
CA LYS A 82 -20.40 6.60 -20.59
C LYS A 82 -19.77 5.96 -19.37
N VAL A 83 -18.88 4.98 -19.57
CA VAL A 83 -18.13 4.34 -18.48
C VAL A 83 -17.21 5.38 -17.82
N ASP A 84 -16.45 6.12 -18.62
CA ASP A 84 -15.52 7.14 -18.11
C ASP A 84 -16.27 8.27 -17.41
N PHE A 85 -17.42 8.70 -17.95
CA PHE A 85 -18.29 9.67 -17.28
C PHE A 85 -18.78 9.17 -15.92
N CYS A 86 -19.23 7.92 -15.84
CA CYS A 86 -19.69 7.32 -14.58
C CYS A 86 -18.55 7.16 -13.56
N ALA A 87 -17.36 6.78 -14.02
CA ALA A 87 -16.16 6.69 -13.21
C ALA A 87 -15.79 8.05 -12.59
N GLU A 88 -15.80 9.11 -13.39
CA GLU A 88 -15.51 10.49 -12.94
C GLU A 88 -16.55 11.00 -11.95
N GLU A 89 -17.84 10.83 -12.22
CA GLU A 89 -18.90 11.25 -11.29
C GLU A 89 -18.82 10.51 -9.95
N SER A 90 -18.51 9.21 -9.99
CA SER A 90 -18.30 8.46 -8.76
C SER A 90 -17.08 8.95 -7.99
N ALA A 91 -15.96 9.24 -8.66
CA ALA A 91 -14.74 9.70 -8.00
C ALA A 91 -14.92 11.08 -7.35
N LYS A 92 -15.67 11.98 -8.00
CA LYS A 92 -16.06 13.27 -7.42
C LYS A 92 -16.99 13.10 -6.22
N THR A 93 -17.98 12.22 -6.33
CA THR A 93 -18.94 11.94 -5.25
C THR A 93 -18.25 11.39 -4.01
N CYS A 94 -17.22 10.54 -4.18
CA CYS A 94 -16.39 10.03 -3.09
C CYS A 94 -15.37 11.05 -2.55
N GLY A 95 -15.32 12.26 -3.10
CA GLY A 95 -14.40 13.32 -2.66
C GLY A 95 -12.94 13.14 -3.08
N ARG A 96 -12.62 12.15 -3.92
CA ARG A 96 -11.24 11.90 -4.40
C ARG A 96 -10.81 12.90 -5.48
N GLY A 97 -11.75 13.40 -6.28
CA GLY A 97 -11.45 14.28 -7.42
C GLY A 97 -11.58 13.51 -8.74
N SER A 98 -10.46 13.16 -9.36
CA SER A 98 -10.43 12.44 -10.64
C SER A 98 -10.59 10.93 -10.48
N ALA A 99 -11.11 10.27 -11.52
CA ALA A 99 -11.23 8.82 -11.57
C ALA A 99 -9.89 8.11 -11.74
N ASN A 100 -9.84 6.86 -11.26
CA ASN A 100 -8.73 5.94 -11.46
C ASN A 100 -9.21 4.66 -12.18
N ILE A 101 -8.28 3.75 -12.44
CA ILE A 101 -8.60 2.45 -13.06
C ILE A 101 -9.66 1.65 -12.28
N GLU A 102 -9.68 1.72 -10.95
CA GLU A 102 -10.66 0.98 -10.13
C GLU A 102 -12.08 1.49 -10.35
N ASP A 103 -12.27 2.81 -10.50
CA ASP A 103 -13.57 3.40 -10.84
C ASP A 103 -14.05 2.96 -12.22
N GLN A 104 -13.15 2.99 -13.20
CA GLN A 104 -13.43 2.57 -14.56
C GLN A 104 -13.81 1.10 -14.60
N ILE A 105 -13.04 0.22 -13.96
CA ILE A 105 -13.35 -1.22 -13.87
C ILE A 105 -14.72 -1.43 -13.22
N ARG A 106 -15.01 -0.74 -12.10
CA ARG A 106 -16.30 -0.87 -11.42
C ARG A 106 -17.46 -0.42 -12.33
N ALA A 107 -17.35 0.75 -12.95
CA ALA A 107 -18.37 1.26 -13.87
C ALA A 107 -18.56 0.34 -15.10
N ALA A 108 -17.47 -0.21 -15.63
CA ALA A 108 -17.50 -1.17 -16.73
C ALA A 108 -18.16 -2.49 -16.33
N MET A 109 -17.89 -3.00 -15.12
CA MET A 109 -18.54 -4.20 -14.58
C MET A 109 -20.04 -4.00 -14.39
N GLU A 110 -20.46 -2.84 -13.88
CA GLU A 110 -21.87 -2.47 -13.74
C GLU A 110 -22.57 -2.40 -15.12
N LEU A 111 -21.94 -1.78 -16.11
CA LEU A 111 -22.43 -1.74 -17.50
C LEU A 111 -22.53 -3.15 -18.10
N GLN A 112 -21.48 -3.96 -17.95
CA GLN A 112 -21.43 -5.32 -18.47
C GLN A 112 -22.56 -6.18 -17.88
N ALA A 113 -22.81 -6.06 -16.58
CA ALA A 113 -23.91 -6.74 -15.91
C ALA A 113 -25.27 -6.26 -16.43
N GLY A 114 -25.45 -4.95 -16.61
CA GLY A 114 -26.68 -4.38 -17.19
C GLY A 114 -26.96 -4.88 -18.61
N LEU A 115 -25.95 -4.87 -19.49
CA LEU A 115 -26.05 -5.39 -20.85
C LEU A 115 -26.38 -6.90 -20.86
N ALA A 116 -25.77 -7.67 -19.95
CA ALA A 116 -26.03 -9.10 -19.83
C ALA A 116 -27.49 -9.38 -19.44
N ILE A 117 -28.06 -8.60 -18.52
CA ILE A 117 -29.48 -8.70 -18.13
C ILE A 117 -30.41 -8.38 -19.31
N MET A 118 -30.04 -7.41 -20.15
CA MET A 118 -30.82 -7.04 -21.33
C MET A 118 -30.69 -8.03 -22.49
N GLY A 119 -29.84 -9.06 -22.39
CA GLY A 119 -29.55 -9.98 -23.49
C GLY A 119 -28.76 -9.35 -24.64
N ASP A 120 -28.07 -8.24 -24.38
CA ASP A 120 -27.30 -7.53 -25.39
C ASP A 120 -25.97 -8.23 -25.67
N THR A 121 -25.69 -8.50 -26.95
CA THR A 121 -24.45 -9.16 -27.41
C THR A 121 -23.17 -8.44 -26.98
N ARG A 122 -23.23 -7.12 -26.74
CA ARG A 122 -22.10 -6.30 -26.28
C ARG A 122 -21.59 -6.71 -24.90
N ALA A 123 -22.41 -7.39 -24.09
CA ALA A 123 -21.99 -7.88 -22.78
C ALA A 123 -20.76 -8.82 -22.86
N GLY A 124 -20.65 -9.62 -23.92
CA GLY A 124 -19.51 -10.51 -24.15
C GLY A 124 -18.24 -9.75 -24.55
N ALA A 125 -18.38 -8.70 -25.37
CA ALA A 125 -17.28 -7.83 -25.75
C ALA A 125 -16.72 -7.09 -24.53
N TRP A 126 -17.61 -6.47 -23.74
CA TRP A 126 -17.24 -5.77 -22.51
C TRP A 126 -16.58 -6.71 -21.48
N LYS A 127 -17.07 -7.94 -21.32
CA LYS A 127 -16.42 -8.93 -20.45
C LYS A 127 -14.98 -9.22 -20.88
N THR A 128 -14.77 -9.45 -22.18
CA THR A 128 -13.44 -9.75 -22.73
C THR A 128 -12.48 -8.57 -22.55
N GLU A 129 -12.99 -7.36 -22.77
CA GLU A 129 -12.21 -6.13 -22.58
C GLU A 129 -11.84 -5.91 -21.11
N ILE A 130 -12.78 -6.04 -20.17
CA ILE A 130 -12.54 -5.95 -18.73
C ILE A 130 -11.48 -6.98 -18.29
N ASP A 131 -11.61 -8.23 -18.72
CA ASP A 131 -10.62 -9.28 -18.42
C ASP A 131 -9.23 -8.94 -18.98
N GLY A 132 -9.19 -8.31 -20.17
CA GLY A 132 -7.96 -7.80 -20.78
C GLY A 132 -7.31 -6.69 -19.97
N GLN A 133 -8.08 -5.68 -19.57
CA GLN A 133 -7.57 -4.56 -18.76
C GLN A 133 -7.14 -5.00 -17.36
N LEU A 134 -7.89 -5.89 -16.70
CA LEU A 134 -7.50 -6.49 -15.42
C LEU A 134 -6.19 -7.27 -15.55
N ARG A 135 -6.01 -8.02 -16.65
CA ARG A 135 -4.75 -8.73 -16.90
C ARG A 135 -3.58 -7.77 -17.12
N ASN A 136 -3.78 -6.68 -17.85
CA ASN A 136 -2.76 -5.64 -18.05
C ASN A 136 -2.37 -4.98 -16.73
N PHE A 137 -3.35 -4.66 -15.89
CA PHE A 137 -3.13 -4.11 -14.56
C PHE A 137 -2.37 -5.11 -13.66
N LEU A 138 -2.79 -6.38 -13.62
CA LEU A 138 -2.06 -7.43 -12.89
C LEU A 138 -0.59 -7.53 -13.35
N ASN A 139 -0.37 -7.52 -14.66
CA ASN A 139 0.97 -7.59 -15.25
C ASN A 139 1.81 -6.36 -14.89
N SER A 140 1.23 -5.15 -14.81
CA SER A 140 1.97 -3.95 -14.42
C SER A 140 2.45 -4.02 -12.97
N ILE A 141 1.63 -4.58 -12.07
CA ILE A 141 1.99 -4.80 -10.66
C ILE A 141 3.13 -5.83 -10.56
N LEU A 142 2.99 -6.96 -11.26
CA LEU A 142 4.03 -8.00 -11.27
C LEU A 142 5.35 -7.48 -11.87
N GLU A 143 5.28 -6.64 -12.89
CA GLU A 143 6.46 -6.01 -13.48
C GLU A 143 7.12 -5.02 -12.51
N SER A 144 6.33 -4.26 -11.76
CA SER A 144 6.84 -3.39 -10.68
C SER A 144 7.61 -4.20 -9.65
N GLU A 145 7.03 -5.30 -9.12
CA GLU A 145 7.72 -6.20 -8.17
C GLU A 145 9.01 -6.80 -8.76
N ARG A 146 8.96 -7.28 -10.01
CA ARG A 146 10.13 -7.85 -10.69
C ARG A 146 11.22 -6.81 -10.87
N SER A 147 10.85 -5.58 -11.22
CA SER A 147 11.80 -4.50 -11.45
C SER A 147 12.57 -4.13 -10.19
N ILE A 148 11.93 -4.22 -9.02
CA ILE A 148 12.60 -4.07 -7.71
C ILE A 148 13.51 -5.27 -7.45
N ARG A 149 12.97 -6.50 -7.53
CA ARG A 149 13.69 -7.73 -7.16
C ARG A 149 14.93 -7.99 -7.99
N TYR A 150 14.87 -7.69 -9.29
CA TYR A 150 15.92 -7.94 -10.27
C TYR A 150 16.62 -6.66 -10.74
N ALA A 151 16.50 -5.56 -9.98
CA ALA A 151 17.27 -4.35 -10.22
C ALA A 151 18.79 -4.65 -10.20
N ASN A 152 19.56 -3.78 -10.87
CA ASN A 152 21.03 -3.86 -10.78
C ASN A 152 21.48 -3.70 -9.32
N VAL A 153 22.65 -4.26 -8.97
CA VAL A 153 23.11 -4.35 -7.57
C VAL A 153 23.03 -3.00 -6.84
N LYS A 154 23.57 -1.94 -7.43
CA LYS A 154 23.60 -0.60 -6.81
C LYS A 154 22.20 -0.03 -6.57
N LYS A 155 21.29 -0.15 -7.54
CA LYS A 155 19.93 0.35 -7.44
C LYS A 155 19.06 -0.51 -6.53
N LYS A 156 19.29 -1.81 -6.54
CA LYS A 156 18.65 -2.74 -5.64
C LYS A 156 18.97 -2.41 -4.18
N GLU A 157 20.25 -2.19 -3.86
CA GLU A 157 20.68 -1.76 -2.52
C GLU A 157 20.04 -0.43 -2.11
N GLU A 158 19.90 0.53 -3.03
CA GLU A 158 19.23 1.81 -2.79
C GLU A 158 17.74 1.64 -2.47
N GLY A 159 17.01 0.89 -3.30
CA GLY A 159 15.58 0.64 -3.10
C GLY A 159 15.27 -0.20 -1.87
N GLU A 160 16.01 -1.29 -1.66
CA GLU A 160 15.88 -2.15 -0.49
C GLU A 160 16.28 -1.42 0.79
N GLY A 161 17.34 -0.61 0.74
CA GLY A 161 17.75 0.23 1.87
C GLY A 161 16.66 1.21 2.31
N LEU A 162 15.97 1.84 1.36
CA LEU A 162 14.82 2.71 1.65
C LEU A 162 13.65 1.93 2.26
N LEU A 163 13.30 0.78 1.67
CA LEU A 163 12.24 -0.09 2.15
C LEU A 163 12.50 -0.57 3.59
N VAL A 164 13.71 -1.07 3.85
CA VAL A 164 14.18 -1.54 5.16
C VAL A 164 14.15 -0.40 6.18
N SER A 165 14.74 0.75 5.84
CA SER A 165 14.79 1.91 6.73
C SER A 165 13.38 2.40 7.10
N PHE A 166 12.48 2.46 6.11
CA PHE A 166 11.09 2.83 6.34
C PHE A 166 10.42 1.85 7.30
N LEU A 167 10.39 0.55 6.98
CA LEU A 167 9.70 -0.44 7.81
C LEU A 167 10.24 -0.48 9.25
N LEU A 168 11.57 -0.50 9.43
CA LEU A 168 12.18 -0.53 10.75
C LEU A 168 11.88 0.73 11.57
N SER A 169 11.79 1.90 10.93
CA SER A 169 11.45 3.15 11.62
C SER A 169 10.08 3.08 12.32
N PHE A 170 9.10 2.43 11.69
CA PHE A 170 7.75 2.29 12.26
C PHE A 170 7.57 1.02 13.10
N ALA A 171 8.26 -0.07 12.76
CA ALA A 171 8.08 -1.38 13.38
C ALA A 171 8.90 -1.56 14.68
N SER A 172 9.99 -0.82 14.86
CA SER A 172 10.89 -0.91 16.03
C SER A 172 10.30 -0.23 17.27
N ARG A 173 9.14 -0.71 17.71
CA ARG A 173 8.41 -0.19 18.88
C ARG A 173 8.81 -0.97 20.13
N ALA A 174 8.89 -0.27 21.26
CA ALA A 174 9.17 -0.90 22.55
C ALA A 174 8.12 -1.99 22.87
N ALA A 175 8.54 -3.08 23.52
CA ALA A 175 7.65 -4.20 23.87
C ALA A 175 6.48 -3.85 24.78
N THR A 176 6.50 -2.67 25.43
CA THR A 176 5.41 -2.15 26.27
C THR A 176 4.33 -1.41 25.49
N ARG A 177 4.55 -1.13 24.19
CA ARG A 177 3.57 -0.46 23.32
C ARG A 177 2.87 -1.46 22.41
N GLU A 178 1.71 -1.08 21.89
CA GLU A 178 1.06 -1.89 20.87
C GLU A 178 1.91 -1.99 19.60
N ARG A 179 1.74 -3.12 18.90
CA ARG A 179 2.36 -3.38 17.60
C ARG A 179 1.96 -2.32 16.58
N LEU A 180 2.80 -2.12 15.57
CA LEU A 180 2.41 -1.36 14.40
C LEU A 180 1.26 -2.09 13.67
N ASN A 181 0.16 -1.37 13.43
CA ASN A 181 -0.88 -1.81 12.51
C ASN A 181 -0.60 -1.22 11.12
N LEU A 182 -0.02 -2.01 10.23
CA LEU A 182 0.21 -1.63 8.85
C LEU A 182 -1.00 -2.01 7.99
N ILE A 183 -1.60 -1.01 7.35
CA ILE A 183 -2.76 -1.15 6.50
C ILE A 183 -2.36 -0.74 5.09
N THR A 184 -2.75 -1.51 4.09
CA THR A 184 -2.51 -1.15 2.69
C THR A 184 -3.71 -1.45 1.80
N THR A 185 -3.85 -0.64 0.76
CA THR A 185 -4.75 -0.86 -0.37
C THR A 185 -4.03 -1.51 -1.56
N ASN A 186 -2.72 -1.74 -1.46
CA ASN A 186 -1.92 -2.29 -2.54
C ASN A 186 -2.10 -3.80 -2.65
N TYR A 187 -2.12 -4.29 -3.89
CA TYR A 187 -2.19 -5.72 -4.18
C TYR A 187 -0.81 -6.40 -4.15
N ASP A 188 0.26 -5.66 -4.43
CA ASP A 188 1.66 -6.12 -4.49
C ASP A 188 2.18 -6.63 -3.15
N ARG A 189 3.26 -7.42 -3.18
CA ARG A 189 3.86 -8.09 -2.01
C ARG A 189 5.12 -7.38 -1.49
N LEU A 190 5.23 -6.07 -1.71
CA LEU A 190 6.45 -5.34 -1.36
C LEU A 190 6.67 -5.25 0.15
N ILE A 191 5.59 -5.13 0.93
CA ILE A 191 5.66 -5.06 2.39
C ILE A 191 6.19 -6.40 2.94
N GLU A 192 5.63 -7.50 2.47
CA GLU A 192 6.01 -8.86 2.83
C GLU A 192 7.48 -9.10 2.49
N TYR A 193 7.90 -8.72 1.28
CA TYR A 193 9.31 -8.75 0.87
C TYR A 193 10.21 -7.92 1.78
N GLY A 194 9.78 -6.71 2.16
CA GLY A 194 10.52 -5.86 3.10
C GLY A 194 10.59 -6.45 4.50
N CYS A 195 9.55 -7.14 4.96
CA CYS A 195 9.55 -7.87 6.23
C CYS A 195 10.52 -9.05 6.19
N ASP A 196 10.60 -9.78 5.08
CA ASP A 196 11.60 -10.85 4.88
C ASP A 196 13.02 -10.30 4.95
N LEU A 197 13.29 -9.16 4.31
CA LEU A 197 14.60 -8.51 4.34
C LEU A 197 15.01 -8.01 5.74
N THR A 198 14.03 -7.55 6.52
CA THR A 198 14.25 -6.97 7.86
C THR A 198 14.20 -8.00 8.98
N GLY A 199 13.69 -9.20 8.72
CA GLY A 199 13.40 -10.20 9.75
C GLY A 199 12.19 -9.84 10.61
N LEU A 200 11.30 -8.96 10.14
CA LEU A 200 10.05 -8.64 10.83
C LEU A 200 9.03 -9.77 10.66
N HIS A 201 8.39 -10.15 11.75
CA HIS A 201 7.28 -11.10 11.72
C HIS A 201 5.99 -10.40 11.33
N VAL A 202 5.41 -10.86 10.23
CA VAL A 202 4.09 -10.41 9.78
C VAL A 202 3.01 -11.24 10.47
N LEU A 203 2.16 -10.56 11.22
CA LEU A 203 0.86 -11.07 11.66
C LEU A 203 -0.19 -10.61 10.66
N ASP A 204 -0.38 -11.44 9.64
CA ASP A 204 -1.56 -11.42 8.81
C ASP A 204 -2.48 -12.57 9.24
N ARG A 205 -3.69 -12.62 8.69
CA ARG A 205 -4.64 -13.70 8.99
C ARG A 205 -4.38 -14.96 8.16
N PHE A 206 -3.23 -15.07 7.50
CA PHE A 206 -2.85 -16.23 6.71
C PHE A 206 -2.07 -17.22 7.56
N VAL A 207 -2.26 -18.50 7.27
CA VAL A 207 -1.58 -19.60 7.96
C VAL A 207 -0.96 -20.53 6.93
N GLY A 208 0.34 -20.80 7.08
CA GLY A 208 1.11 -21.72 6.24
C GLY A 208 2.25 -20.99 5.53
N ALA A 209 3.44 -21.61 5.50
CA ALA A 209 4.62 -21.00 4.88
C ALA A 209 4.70 -21.24 3.36
N LEU A 210 4.33 -22.44 2.90
CA LEU A 210 4.41 -22.83 1.47
C LEU A 210 3.09 -22.62 0.71
N SER A 211 1.97 -22.62 1.43
CA SER A 211 0.62 -22.50 0.86
C SER A 211 -0.26 -21.80 1.89
N PRO A 212 -0.07 -20.47 2.06
CA PRO A 212 -0.83 -19.69 3.03
C PRO A 212 -2.33 -19.74 2.72
N VAL A 213 -3.16 -19.99 3.74
CA VAL A 213 -4.63 -19.98 3.65
C VAL A 213 -5.17 -18.95 4.64
N PHE A 214 -6.09 -18.10 4.16
CA PHE A 214 -6.74 -17.11 5.00
C PHE A 214 -7.62 -17.77 6.07
N ARG A 215 -7.53 -17.30 7.32
CA ARG A 215 -8.37 -17.76 8.43
C ARG A 215 -8.96 -16.58 9.18
N ALA A 216 -10.25 -16.33 9.00
CA ALA A 216 -10.98 -15.28 9.70
C ALA A 216 -10.91 -15.41 11.24
N SER A 217 -10.79 -16.64 11.76
CA SER A 217 -10.67 -16.89 13.20
C SER A 217 -9.35 -16.42 13.81
N ARG A 218 -8.35 -16.07 13.00
CA ARG A 218 -7.04 -15.58 13.45
C ARG A 218 -7.04 -14.06 13.70
N LEU A 219 -8.11 -13.56 14.29
CA LEU A 219 -8.23 -12.16 14.72
C LEU A 219 -7.61 -11.99 16.11
N ASN A 220 -6.88 -10.90 16.34
CA ASN A 220 -6.31 -10.52 17.64
C ASN A 220 -5.35 -11.57 18.25
N ILE A 221 -4.53 -12.21 17.42
CA ILE A 221 -3.46 -13.10 17.87
C ILE A 221 -2.15 -12.33 17.94
N ASP A 222 -1.29 -12.67 18.89
CA ASP A 222 0.04 -12.10 19.05
C ASP A 222 1.09 -13.17 19.37
N ILE A 223 2.37 -12.80 19.23
CA ILE A 223 3.52 -13.70 19.45
C ILE A 223 4.22 -13.30 20.74
N HIS A 224 4.38 -14.27 21.63
CA HIS A 224 5.08 -14.13 22.89
C HIS A 224 6.23 -15.13 22.97
N TYR A 225 7.26 -14.77 23.73
CA TYR A 225 8.36 -15.66 24.09
C TYR A 225 8.54 -15.72 25.61
N ASN A 226 9.08 -16.84 26.08
CA ASN A 226 9.43 -17.02 27.48
C ASN A 226 10.93 -16.71 27.65
N PRO A 227 11.29 -15.63 28.36
CA PRO A 227 12.70 -15.29 28.57
C PRO A 227 13.42 -16.40 29.37
N PRO A 228 14.63 -16.81 28.97
CA PRO A 228 15.36 -17.87 29.66
C PRO A 228 15.70 -17.43 31.09
N GLY A 229 15.50 -18.33 32.06
CA GLY A 229 15.93 -18.13 33.45
C GLY A 229 15.01 -17.26 34.33
N ILE A 230 13.92 -16.71 33.79
CA ILE A 230 12.93 -15.96 34.57
C ILE A 230 11.60 -16.70 34.51
N ARG A 231 11.12 -17.14 35.68
CA ARG A 231 9.77 -17.68 35.83
C ARG A 231 8.81 -16.49 35.95
N GLY A 232 8.00 -16.24 34.93
CA GLY A 232 7.10 -15.08 34.88
C GLY A 232 6.18 -15.11 33.66
N GLU A 233 5.47 -14.00 33.44
CA GLU A 233 4.56 -13.84 32.31
C GLU A 233 5.32 -13.79 30.97
N PRO A 234 4.78 -14.39 29.89
CA PRO A 234 5.35 -14.32 28.56
C PRO A 234 5.53 -12.86 28.10
N ARG A 235 6.63 -12.58 27.42
CA ARG A 235 6.91 -11.24 26.87
C ARG A 235 6.54 -11.18 25.40
N TYR A 236 6.01 -10.04 24.97
CA TYR A 236 5.82 -9.74 23.55
C TYR A 236 7.14 -9.86 22.78
N LEU A 237 7.13 -10.65 21.70
CA LEU A 237 8.28 -10.76 20.79
C LEU A 237 8.48 -9.44 20.05
N GLU A 238 9.66 -8.84 20.08
CA GLU A 238 9.94 -7.60 19.32
C GLU A 238 9.97 -7.88 17.79
N GLY A 239 9.83 -6.83 16.98
CA GLY A 239 9.88 -6.99 15.51
C GLY A 239 8.66 -7.68 14.91
N VAL A 240 7.48 -7.52 15.52
CA VAL A 240 6.21 -8.08 15.04
C VAL A 240 5.30 -6.94 14.55
N VAL A 241 4.78 -7.06 13.32
CA VAL A 241 3.86 -6.09 12.71
C VAL A 241 2.54 -6.75 12.33
N ARG A 242 1.42 -6.04 12.47
CA ARG A 242 0.12 -6.51 11.99
C ARG A 242 -0.12 -5.98 10.59
N LEU A 243 -0.30 -6.85 9.61
CA LEU A 243 -0.54 -6.46 8.22
C LEU A 243 -1.99 -6.69 7.81
N CYS A 244 -2.64 -5.65 7.30
CA CYS A 244 -3.98 -5.69 6.76
C CYS A 244 -4.01 -5.17 5.32
N LYS A 245 -4.31 -6.04 4.36
CA LYS A 245 -4.49 -5.65 2.95
C LYS A 245 -5.98 -5.63 2.63
N ILE A 246 -6.56 -4.43 2.54
CA ILE A 246 -8.01 -4.26 2.51
C ILE A 246 -8.61 -4.81 1.20
N HIS A 247 -7.92 -4.62 0.08
CA HIS A 247 -8.36 -5.05 -1.25
C HIS A 247 -7.87 -6.46 -1.62
N GLY A 248 -7.12 -7.11 -0.73
CA GLY A 248 -6.48 -8.39 -0.98
C GLY A 248 -5.05 -8.30 -1.48
N SER A 249 -4.51 -9.42 -1.95
CA SER A 249 -3.18 -9.50 -2.56
C SER A 249 -3.15 -10.47 -3.72
N LEU A 250 -2.11 -10.34 -4.55
CA LEU A 250 -1.88 -11.17 -5.75
C LEU A 250 -1.78 -12.67 -5.46
N ASP A 251 -1.38 -13.05 -4.26
CA ASP A 251 -1.18 -14.45 -3.85
C ASP A 251 -2.30 -15.00 -2.94
N TRP A 252 -3.33 -14.20 -2.66
CA TRP A 252 -4.47 -14.65 -1.88
C TRP A 252 -5.33 -15.60 -2.71
N ARG A 253 -5.49 -16.83 -2.21
CA ARG A 253 -6.40 -17.83 -2.77
C ARG A 253 -7.59 -18.00 -1.82
N TRP A 254 -8.80 -17.81 -2.34
CA TRP A 254 -10.06 -17.99 -1.61
C TRP A 254 -10.69 -19.35 -1.90
#